data_AF-A0A8U0M3Q9-F1
#
_entry.id   AF-A0A8U0M3Q9-F1
#
_cell.length_a   1.000
_cell.length_b   1.000
_cell.length_c   1.000
_cell.angle_alpha   90.00
_cell.angle_beta   90.00
_cell.angle_gamma   90.00
#
_symmetry.space_group_name_H-M   'P 1'
#
loop_
_entity.id
_entity.type
_entity.pdbx_description
1 polymer ?
#
loop_
_entity_poly.entity_id
_entity_poly.type
_entity_poly.pdbx_seq_one_letter_code
_entity_poly.pdbx_strand_id
1 'polypeptide(L)' 'MKQEFNVDDWVQPIQEENARAQQAANPDIDWPVPVISQYGERVHCWNSRRREFTITLSASEVVRVDPPALDT' A
#
# COMPACT_ATOMS: atom_id res chain seq x y z
N MET A 1 -3.07 -17.69 5.97
CA MET A 1 -3.46 -17.42 4.57
C MET A 1 -2.48 -16.38 4.03
N LYS A 2 -1.84 -16.63 2.88
CA LYS A 2 -1.05 -15.58 2.21
C LYS A 2 -2.03 -14.66 1.49
N GLN A 3 -1.93 -13.36 1.72
CA GLN A 3 -2.70 -12.38 0.94
C GLN A 3 -1.99 -12.19 -0.41
N GLU A 4 -2.73 -12.33 -1.50
CA GLU A 4 -2.25 -12.07 -2.86
C GLU A 4 -2.88 -10.77 -3.36
N PHE A 5 -2.05 -9.84 -3.83
CA PHE A 5 -2.43 -8.58 -4.42
C PHE A 5 -2.03 -8.57 -5.90
N ASN A 6 -2.95 -8.14 -6.74
CA ASN A 6 -2.74 -7.97 -8.17
C ASN A 6 -2.30 -6.54 -8.47
N VAL A 7 -1.77 -6.35 -9.68
CA VAL A 7 -1.59 -5.00 -10.24
C VAL A 7 -2.94 -4.27 -10.19
N ASP A 8 -2.91 -2.97 -9.87
CA ASP A 8 -4.07 -2.08 -9.72
C ASP A 8 -4.96 -2.33 -8.49
N ASP A 9 -4.68 -3.33 -7.65
CA ASP A 9 -5.29 -3.39 -6.31
C ASP A 9 -4.87 -2.17 -5.49
N TRP A 10 -5.76 -1.68 -4.63
CA TRP A 10 -5.44 -0.61 -3.69
C TRP A 10 -5.30 -1.19 -2.29
N VAL A 11 -4.26 -0.76 -1.57
CA VAL A 11 -3.95 -1.27 -0.24
C VAL A 11 -3.74 -0.13 0.74
N GLN A 12 -4.12 -0.40 1.99
CA GLN A 12 -3.79 0.46 3.12
C GLN A 12 -3.37 -0.37 4.34
N PRO A 13 -2.58 0.20 5.26
CA PRO A 13 -2.29 -0.43 6.52
C PRO A 13 -3.54 -0.58 7.37
N ILE A 14 -3.67 -1.71 8.08
CA ILE A 14 -4.75 -1.94 9.03
C ILE A 14 -4.56 -1.08 10.28
N GLN A 15 -3.30 -0.91 10.72
CA GLN A 15 -2.95 -0.12 11.89
C GLN A 15 -2.44 1.27 11.48
N GLU A 16 -3.01 2.31 12.08
CA GLU A 16 -2.63 3.71 11.81
C GLU A 16 -1.15 3.99 12.16
N GLU A 17 -0.61 3.31 13.17
CA GLU A 17 0.81 3.41 13.54
C GLU A 17 1.74 2.99 12.38
N ASN A 18 1.38 1.90 11.67
CA ASN A 18 2.15 1.44 10.51
C ASN A 18 2.06 2.43 9.35
N ALA A 19 0.88 3.02 9.12
CA ALA A 19 0.71 4.07 8.12
C ALA A 19 1.61 5.27 8.42
N ARG A 20 1.65 5.72 9.69
CA ARG A 20 2.52 6.82 10.14
C ARG A 20 4.00 6.48 10.04
N ALA A 21 4.40 5.27 10.41
CA ALA A 21 5.80 4.83 10.29
C ALA A 21 6.27 4.83 8.83
N GLN A 22 5.43 4.34 7.92
CA GLN A 22 5.71 4.36 6.48
C GLN A 22 5.74 5.79 5.92
N GLN A 23 4.81 6.66 6.33
CA GLN A 23 4.80 8.08 5.95
C GLN A 23 6.00 8.85 6.52
N ALA A 24 6.46 8.54 7.74
CA ALA A 24 7.64 9.17 8.31
C ALA A 24 8.91 8.81 7.52
N ALA A 25 8.99 7.58 6.99
CA ALA A 25 10.07 7.16 6.09
C ALA A 25 9.89 7.69 4.65
N ASN A 26 8.64 7.86 4.19
CA ASN A 26 8.26 8.29 2.86
C ASN A 26 7.09 9.29 2.93
N PRO A 27 7.35 10.59 3.10
CA PRO A 27 6.31 11.61 3.34
C PRO A 27 5.37 11.82 2.14
N ASP A 28 5.76 11.31 0.98
CA ASP A 28 4.97 11.36 -0.26
C ASP A 28 3.92 10.23 -0.35
N ILE A 29 3.85 9.32 0.64
CA ILE A 29 2.81 8.28 0.67
C ILE A 29 1.47 8.92 1.04
N ASP A 30 0.51 8.76 0.15
CA ASP A 30 -0.89 9.11 0.36
C ASP A 30 -1.71 7.82 0.28
N TRP A 31 -2.35 7.44 1.38
CA TRP A 31 -3.07 6.16 1.47
C TRP A 31 -4.54 6.34 1.08
N PRO A 32 -5.19 5.32 0.51
CA PRO A 32 -4.61 4.05 0.06
C PRO A 32 -3.69 4.23 -1.14
N VAL A 33 -2.81 3.25 -1.40
CA VAL A 33 -1.86 3.28 -2.54
C VAL A 33 -2.13 2.15 -3.52
N PRO A 34 -1.88 2.35 -4.82
CA PRO A 34 -2.02 1.31 -5.82
C PRO A 34 -0.81 0.36 -5.82
N VAL A 35 -1.10 -0.92 -5.99
CA VAL A 35 -0.13 -2.01 -6.10
C VAL A 35 0.41 -2.10 -7.53
N ILE A 36 1.73 -2.21 -7.63
CA ILE A 36 2.48 -2.44 -8.86
C ILE A 36 2.72 -3.94 -9.06
N SER A 37 3.25 -4.59 -8.01
CA SER A 37 3.62 -6.01 -8.04
C SER A 37 3.80 -6.57 -6.62
N GLN A 38 3.77 -7.89 -6.50
CA GLN A 38 4.04 -8.61 -5.27
C GLN A 38 5.11 -9.68 -5.49
N TYR A 39 6.09 -9.75 -4.58
CA TYR A 39 7.11 -10.80 -4.53
C TYR A 39 7.13 -11.41 -3.13
N GLY A 40 6.43 -12.53 -2.98
CA GLY A 40 6.28 -13.20 -1.68
C GLY A 40 5.55 -12.29 -0.68
N GLU A 41 6.23 -11.89 0.39
CA GLU A 41 5.70 -11.01 1.43
C GLU A 41 6.05 -9.53 1.20
N ARG A 42 6.46 -9.14 -0.01
CA ARG A 42 6.75 -7.74 -0.34
C ARG A 42 5.81 -7.25 -1.43
N VAL A 43 5.22 -6.08 -1.24
CA VAL A 43 4.38 -5.42 -2.24
C VAL A 43 5.03 -4.11 -2.62
N HIS A 44 5.13 -3.89 -3.92
CA HIS A 44 5.61 -2.66 -4.51
C HIS A 44 4.40 -1.79 -4.82
N CYS A 45 4.42 -0.54 -4.37
CA CYS A 45 3.33 0.41 -4.53
C CYS A 45 3.83 1.71 -5.15
N TRP A 46 2.94 2.45 -5.80
CA TRP A 46 3.21 3.84 -6.16
C TRP A 46 2.80 4.77 -5.02
N ASN A 47 3.63 5.77 -4.73
CA ASN A 47 3.21 6.89 -3.89
C ASN A 47 2.53 8.00 -4.72
N SER A 48 2.08 9.09 -4.06
CA SER A 48 1.40 10.21 -4.72
C SER A 48 2.22 10.88 -5.83
N ARG A 49 3.55 10.78 -5.76
CA ARG A 49 4.50 11.33 -6.75
C ARG A 49 4.89 10.33 -7.83
N ARG A 50 4.18 9.20 -7.94
CA ARG A 50 4.51 8.08 -8.85
C ARG A 50 5.94 7.58 -8.66
N ARG A 51 6.42 7.54 -7.42
CA ARG A 51 7.67 6.85 -7.04
C ARG A 51 7.33 5.51 -6.43
N GLU A 52 8.08 4.49 -6.82
CA GLU A 52 7.93 3.14 -6.29
C GLU A 52 8.46 3.10 -4.85
N PHE A 53 7.73 2.42 -3.98
CA PHE A 53 8.19 2.03 -2.64
C PHE A 53 7.72 0.62 -2.30
N THR A 54 8.39 -0.02 -1.36
CA THR A 54 8.08 -1.40 -0.94
C THR A 54 7.47 -1.42 0.45
N ILE A 55 6.37 -2.15 0.61
CA ILE A 55 5.79 -2.52 1.91
C ILE A 55 5.97 -4.01 2.15
N THR A 56 6.28 -4.38 3.39
CA THR A 56 6.30 -5.78 3.80
C THR A 56 4.90 -6.18 4.27
N LEU A 57 4.37 -7.25 3.67
CA LEU A 57 3.11 -7.88 4.03
C LEU A 57 3.31 -8.76 5.25
N SER A 58 3.00 -8.25 6.44
CA SER A 58 2.44 -9.18 7.43
C SER A 58 0.94 -9.23 7.19
N ALA A 59 0.36 -10.44 7.21
CA ALA A 59 -1.08 -10.64 6.97
C ALA A 59 -1.99 -9.86 7.94
N SER A 60 -1.44 -9.35 9.03
CA SER A 60 -2.11 -8.52 10.05
C SER A 60 -1.91 -7.02 9.86
N GLU A 61 -1.16 -6.59 8.84
CA GLU A 61 -0.70 -5.20 8.71
C GLU A 61 -1.32 -4.43 7.55
N VAL A 62 -1.87 -5.10 6.53
CA VAL A 62 -2.46 -4.46 5.35
C VAL A 62 -3.71 -5.17 4.85
N VAL A 63 -4.59 -4.39 4.25
CA VAL A 63 -5.88 -4.83 3.70
C VAL A 63 -6.09 -4.20 2.32
N ARG A 64 -6.79 -4.94 1.44
CA ARG A 64 -7.27 -4.41 0.17
C ARG A 64 -8.45 -3.48 0.40
N VAL A 65 -8.49 -2.37 -0.32
CA VAL A 65 -9.60 -1.42 -0.31
C VAL A 65 -10.00 -1.02 -1.72
N ASP A 66 -11.15 -0.37 -1.82
CA ASP A 66 -11.54 0.30 -3.05
C ASP A 66 -10.59 1.46 -3.36
N PRO A 67 -10.34 1.75 -4.66
CA PRO A 67 -9.63 2.96 -5.05
C PRO A 67 -10.31 4.20 -4.45
N PRO A 68 -9.54 5.23 -4.09
CA PRO A 68 -10.11 6.49 -3.65
C PRO A 68 -11.01 7.03 -4.76
N ALA A 69 -12.18 7.54 -4.39
CA ALA A 69 -13.08 8.16 -5.35
C ALA A 69 -12.31 9.27 -6.07
N LEU A 70 -12.12 9.11 -7.38
CA LEU A 70 -11.70 10.21 -8.22
C LEU A 70 -12.88 11.19 -8.18
N ASP A 71 -12.73 12.31 -7.47
CA ASP A 71 -13.69 13.43 -7.55
C ASP A 71 -13.86 13.80 -9.04
N THR A 72 -14.94 13.31 -9.63
CA THR A 72 -15.41 13.66 -10.98
C THR A 72 -16.14 14.99 -10.99
#